data_AF-T1BHS6-F1
#
_entry.id   AF-T1BHS6-F1
#
_cell.length_a   1.000
_cell.length_b   1.000
_cell.length_c   1.000
_cell.angle_alpha   90.00
_cell.angle_beta   90.00
_cell.angle_gamma   90.00
#
_symmetry.space_group_name_H-M   'P 1'
#
loop_
_entity.id
_entity.type
_entity.pdbx_description
1 polymer ?
#
loop_
_entity_poly.entity_id
_entity_poly.type
_entity_poly.pdbx_seq_one_letter_code
_entity_poly.pdbx_strand_id
1 'polypeptide(L)' 'KGRAETVPLKKGGNLKMFIDMALENGVKLMACAESCRDLCEIREGDLIDGVRLVGSATLADLALEADSVISF' A
#
# COMPACT_ATOMS: atom_id res chain seq x y z
N LYS A 1 11.78 -1.42 -5.68
CA LYS A 1 11.47 -2.85 -6.02
C LYS A 1 11.55 -3.71 -4.75
N GLY A 2 10.46 -4.42 -4.41
CA GLY A 2 10.25 -5.02 -3.07
C GLY A 2 10.39 -6.54 -3.00
N ARG A 3 9.77 -7.17 -1.97
CA ARG A 3 9.79 -8.63 -1.74
C ARG A 3 8.51 -9.36 -2.12
N ALA A 4 7.53 -8.68 -2.71
CA ALA A 4 6.17 -9.19 -2.91
C ALA A 4 6.11 -10.48 -3.75
N GLU A 5 7.07 -10.69 -4.66
CA GLU A 5 7.22 -11.87 -5.50
C GLU A 5 7.61 -13.12 -4.70
N THR A 6 8.28 -12.91 -3.56
CA THR A 6 8.87 -13.97 -2.72
C THR A 6 8.05 -14.28 -1.48
N VAL A 7 7.02 -13.49 -1.17
CA VAL A 7 6.13 -13.71 -0.02
C VAL A 7 5.04 -14.71 -0.43
N PRO A 8 5.06 -15.96 0.09
CA PRO A 8 4.09 -16.98 -0.29
C PRO A 8 2.75 -16.79 0.43
N LEU A 9 1.67 -17.21 -0.22
CA LEU A 9 0.33 -17.22 0.37
C LEU A 9 -0.19 -18.64 0.55
N LYS A 10 -0.99 -18.85 1.61
CA LYS A 10 -1.45 -20.19 2.05
C LYS A 10 -2.22 -20.98 0.98
N LYS A 11 -2.83 -20.32 -0.02
CA LYS A 11 -3.64 -20.96 -1.08
C LYS A 11 -2.96 -21.02 -2.44
N GLY A 12 -1.64 -20.80 -2.50
CA GLY A 12 -0.90 -20.62 -3.76
C GLY A 12 -0.81 -19.14 -4.17
N GLY A 13 0.08 -18.85 -5.13
CA GLY A 13 0.42 -17.48 -5.52
C GLY A 13 1.39 -16.79 -4.56
N ASN A 14 1.63 -15.49 -4.81
CA ASN A 14 2.49 -14.63 -3.99
C ASN A 14 1.80 -13.28 -3.72
N LEU A 15 2.39 -12.48 -2.83
CA LEU A 15 1.85 -11.16 -2.48
C LEU A 15 1.73 -10.24 -3.71
N LYS A 16 2.66 -10.30 -4.67
CA LYS A 16 2.63 -9.46 -5.87
C LYS A 16 1.35 -9.69 -6.67
N MET A 17 0.91 -10.92 -6.83
CA MET A 17 -0.34 -11.25 -7.53
C MET A 17 -1.54 -10.48 -6.96
N PHE A 18 -1.65 -10.35 -5.64
CA PHE A 18 -2.76 -9.62 -5.02
C PHE A 18 -2.64 -8.11 -5.13
N ILE A 19 -1.41 -7.58 -5.07
CA ILE A 19 -1.16 -6.16 -5.31
C ILE A 19 -1.54 -5.78 -6.75
N ASP A 20 -1.13 -6.58 -7.73
CA ASP A 20 -1.45 -6.36 -9.14
C ASP A 20 -2.97 -6.42 -9.37
N MET A 21 -3.65 -7.46 -8.85
CA MET A 21 -5.12 -7.56 -8.93
C MET A 21 -5.83 -6.36 -8.30
N ALA A 22 -5.34 -5.84 -7.16
CA ALA A 22 -5.94 -4.66 -6.53
C ALA A 22 -5.83 -3.42 -7.42
N LEU A 23 -4.65 -3.18 -8.00
CA LEU A 23 -4.42 -2.06 -8.93
C LEU A 23 -5.26 -2.19 -10.20
N GLU A 24 -5.35 -3.38 -10.78
CA GLU A 24 -6.18 -3.66 -11.97
C GLU A 24 -7.68 -3.43 -11.73
N ASN A 25 -8.15 -3.62 -10.49
CA ASN A 25 -9.52 -3.34 -10.08
C ASN A 25 -9.73 -1.89 -9.60
N GLY A 26 -8.74 -1.01 -9.76
CA GLY A 26 -8.84 0.42 -9.44
C GLY A 26 -8.69 0.76 -7.95
N VAL A 27 -8.15 -0.15 -7.13
CA VAL A 27 -7.85 0.14 -5.72
C VAL A 27 -6.75 1.21 -5.64
N LYS A 28 -7.02 2.28 -4.87
CA LYS A 28 -6.06 3.36 -4.64
C LYS A 28 -5.10 2.97 -3.52
N LEU A 29 -3.89 2.53 -3.87
CA LEU A 29 -2.85 2.25 -2.91
C LEU A 29 -2.10 3.53 -2.51
N MET A 30 -1.94 3.75 -1.21
CA MET A 30 -1.30 4.94 -0.65
C MET A 30 -0.27 4.54 0.39
N ALA A 31 0.80 5.31 0.48
CA ALA A 31 1.87 5.12 1.47
C ALA A 31 2.06 6.40 2.29
N CYS A 32 2.09 6.26 3.62
CA CYS A 32 2.30 7.38 4.54
C CYS A 32 3.74 7.90 4.42
N ALA A 33 3.90 9.20 4.14
CA ALA A 33 5.19 9.84 3.88
C ALA A 33 6.13 9.74 5.09
N GLU A 34 5.61 9.98 6.29
CA GLU A 34 6.36 9.92 7.55
C GLU A 34 6.79 8.48 7.85
N SER A 35 5.91 7.49 7.67
CA SER A 35 6.28 6.08 7.81
C SER A 35 7.36 5.67 6.81
N CYS A 36 7.23 6.08 5.55
CA CYS A 36 8.22 5.76 4.52
C CYS A 36 9.58 6.39 4.86
N ARG A 37 9.63 7.67 5.20
CA ARG A 37 10.89 8.40 5.39
C ARG A 37 11.56 8.12 6.73
N ASP A 38 10.79 8.21 7.81
CA ASP A 38 11.35 8.26 9.17
C ASP A 38 11.41 6.89 9.83
N LEU A 39 10.56 5.95 9.42
CA LEU A 39 10.51 4.60 10.00
C LEU A 39 11.12 3.53 9.12
N CYS A 40 10.95 3.62 7.80
CA CYS A 40 11.35 2.55 6.87
C CYS A 40 12.49 2.94 5.91
N GLU A 41 12.94 4.21 5.93
CA GLU A 41 14.00 4.74 5.05
C GLU A 41 13.73 4.53 3.54
N ILE A 42 12.45 4.52 3.16
CA ILE A 42 11.95 4.33 1.79
C ILE A 42 11.79 5.69 1.11
N ARG A 43 12.34 5.84 -0.09
CA ARG A 43 12.17 7.03 -0.93
C ARG A 43 10.99 6.84 -1.88
N GLU A 44 10.45 7.95 -2.39
CA GLU A 44 9.30 7.91 -3.31
C GLU A 44 9.57 7.03 -4.54
N GLY A 45 10.79 7.09 -5.10
CA GLY A 45 11.18 6.26 -6.26
C GLY A 45 11.36 4.77 -5.95
N ASP A 46 11.34 4.35 -4.68
CA ASP A 46 11.42 2.94 -4.30
C ASP A 46 10.03 2.26 -4.29
N LEU A 47 8.96 3.07 -4.24
CA LEU A 47 7.58 2.62 -4.30
C LEU A 47 7.28 1.97 -5.66
N ILE A 48 6.34 1.04 -5.65
CA ILE A 48 5.84 0.43 -6.88
C ILE A 48 4.95 1.43 -7.63
N ASP A 49 4.89 1.25 -8.96
CA ASP A 49 4.03 2.06 -9.82
C ASP A 49 2.56 1.96 -9.35
N GLY A 50 1.85 3.10 -9.37
CA GLY A 50 0.45 3.19 -8.94
C GLY A 50 0.23 3.44 -7.45
N VAL A 51 1.29 3.44 -6.62
CA VAL A 51 1.20 3.87 -5.21
C VAL A 51 1.46 5.36 -5.09
N ARG A 52 0.59 6.07 -4.37
CA ARG A 52 0.74 7.50 -4.08
C ARG A 52 1.30 7.73 -2.67
N LEU A 53 2.32 8.57 -2.55
CA LEU A 53 2.77 9.06 -1.24
C LEU A 53 1.78 10.12 -0.70
N VAL A 54 1.33 9.96 0.55
CA VAL A 54 0.34 10.84 1.21
C VAL A 54 0.81 11.20 2.61
N GLY A 55 0.31 12.31 3.16
CA GLY A 55 0.61 12.72 4.53
C GLY A 55 -0.31 12.06 5.56
N SER A 56 0.08 12.15 6.83
CA SER A 56 -0.65 11.60 7.98
C SER A 56 -2.14 11.98 8.06
N ALA A 57 -2.50 13.23 7.72
CA ALA A 57 -3.90 13.69 7.75
C ALA A 57 -4.82 12.92 6.78
N THR A 58 -4.28 12.43 5.66
CA THR A 58 -5.07 11.74 4.63
C THR A 58 -5.74 10.48 5.15
N LEU A 59 -5.10 9.75 6.07
CA LEU A 59 -5.75 8.57 6.67
C LEU A 59 -7.00 8.96 7.48
N ALA A 60 -6.94 10.06 8.23
CA ALA A 60 -8.05 10.53 9.03
C ALA A 60 -9.23 10.96 8.15
N ASP A 61 -8.95 11.71 7.07
CA ASP A 61 -9.98 12.11 6.11
C ASP A 61 -10.65 10.88 5.47
N LEU A 62 -9.85 9.91 4.99
CA LEU A 62 -10.36 8.67 4.41
C LEU A 62 -11.19 7.86 5.40
N ALA A 63 -10.79 7.81 6.68
CA ALA A 63 -11.51 7.07 7.71
C ALA A 63 -12.84 7.74 8.08
N LEU A 64 -12.93 9.07 8.01
CA LEU A 64 -14.16 9.83 8.24
C LEU A 64 -15.13 9.71 7.07
N GLU A 65 -14.62 9.65 5.84
CA GLU A 65 -15.44 9.54 4.63
C GLU A 65 -15.88 8.10 4.31
N ALA A 66 -15.13 7.08 4.75
CA ALA A 66 -15.44 5.69 4.49
C ALA A 66 -16.62 5.19 5.35
N ASP A 67 -17.50 4.38 4.76
CA ASP A 67 -18.58 3.69 5.48
C ASP A 67 -18.04 2.66 6.50
N SER A 68 -16.83 2.15 6.28
CA SER A 68 -16.19 1.14 7.12
C SER A 68 -14.67 1.14 6.97
N VAL A 69 -13.98 0.85 8.07
CA VAL A 69 -12.51 0.76 8.13
C VAL A 69 -12.10 -0.62 8.65
N ILE A 70 -11.16 -1.27 7.94
CA ILE A 70 -10.57 -2.55 8.33
C ILE A 70 -9.08 -2.32 8.60
N SER A 71 -8.59 -2.74 9.77
CA SER A 71 -7.18 -2.63 10.18
C SER A 71 -6.55 -4.02 10.34
N PHE A 72 -5.29 -4.15 9.92
CA PHE A 72 -4.49 -5.38 9.95
C PHE A 72 -3.19 -5.19 10.74
#